data_AF-A0A1V3IE79-F1
#
_entry.id   AF-A0A1V3IE79-F1
#
_cell.length_a   1.000
_cell.length_b   1.000
_cell.length_c   1.000
_cell.angle_alpha   90.00
_cell.angle_beta   90.00
_cell.angle_gamma   90.00
#
_symmetry.space_group_name_H-M   'P 1'
#
loop_
_entity.id
_entity.type
_entity.pdbx_description
1 polymer ?
#
loop_
_entity_poly.entity_id
_entity_poly.type
_entity_poly.pdbx_seq_one_letter_code
_entity_poly.pdbx_strand_id
1 'polypeptide(L)'
;MRVRNAKKNDRTFVFTRNSKISQDYYRISCAEFRRTEPTTHNLVINLYQWGSAQALPIKRFYAGAAGEVRFHLAENNIHIKEVRIVAEFTDKEGGTFEDVYFSEEFQNKTKEIQQQAQAVMEKAIEEGYSE
;
A
#
# COMPACT_ATOMS: atom_id res chain seq x y z
N MET A 1 -15.31 -34.38 8.92
CA MET A 1 -15.48 -32.98 9.33
C MET A 1 -15.11 -32.10 8.13
N ARG A 2 -16.09 -31.62 7.35
CA ARG A 2 -15.84 -30.79 6.16
C ARG A 2 -15.51 -29.38 6.61
N VAL A 3 -14.25 -28.98 6.51
CA VAL A 3 -13.82 -27.59 6.64
C VAL A 3 -14.44 -26.84 5.46
N ARG A 4 -15.50 -26.07 5.73
CA ARG A 4 -16.04 -25.15 4.74
C ARG A 4 -15.06 -23.99 4.66
N ASN A 5 -14.14 -24.05 3.70
CA ASN A 5 -13.50 -22.83 3.21
C ASN A 5 -14.64 -21.98 2.65
N ALA A 6 -15.01 -20.93 3.39
CA ALA A 6 -15.84 -19.87 2.86
C ALA A 6 -15.12 -19.39 1.60
N LYS A 7 -15.74 -19.59 0.44
CA LYS A 7 -15.33 -18.94 -0.80
C LYS A 7 -15.28 -17.45 -0.49
N LYS A 8 -14.09 -16.89 -0.29
CA LYS A 8 -13.87 -15.45 -0.47
C LYS A 8 -14.44 -15.16 -1.84
N ASN A 9 -15.54 -14.42 -1.89
CA ASN A 9 -16.07 -13.94 -3.15
C ASN A 9 -14.90 -13.25 -3.86
N ASP A 10 -14.53 -13.81 -4.99
CA ASP A 10 -13.45 -13.38 -5.87
C ASP A 10 -13.90 -12.11 -6.60
N ARG A 11 -14.15 -11.09 -5.79
CA ARG A 11 -14.43 -9.72 -6.18
C ARG A 11 -13.18 -8.93 -5.81
N THR A 12 -12.12 -9.16 -6.55
CA THR A 12 -10.95 -8.28 -6.62
C THR A 12 -11.40 -6.96 -7.25
N PHE A 13 -12.23 -6.19 -6.54
CA PHE A 13 -12.62 -4.85 -6.92
C PHE A 13 -11.67 -3.90 -6.22
N VAL A 14 -10.66 -3.55 -7.00
CA VAL A 14 -9.49 -2.74 -6.68
C VAL A 14 -9.94 -1.36 -6.19
N PHE A 15 -9.26 -0.80 -5.19
CA PHE A 15 -9.22 0.66 -5.08
C PHE A 15 -8.89 1.23 -6.47
N THR A 16 -9.68 2.19 -6.93
CA THR A 16 -9.54 2.68 -8.31
C THR A 16 -8.17 3.32 -8.52
N ARG A 17 -7.61 3.92 -7.46
CA ARG A 17 -6.25 4.45 -7.43
C ARG A 17 -5.82 4.81 -6.01
N ASN A 18 -4.65 4.37 -5.58
CA ASN A 18 -3.86 5.09 -4.58
C ASN A 18 -2.76 5.87 -5.31
N SER A 19 -2.64 7.17 -5.02
CA SER A 19 -1.70 8.05 -5.73
C SER A 19 -1.22 9.19 -4.85
N LYS A 20 0.07 9.53 -5.00
CA LYS A 20 0.63 10.79 -4.56
C LYS A 20 0.10 11.93 -5.44
N ILE A 21 -0.50 12.94 -4.82
CA ILE A 21 -0.98 14.16 -5.51
C ILE A 21 0.13 15.22 -5.49
N SER A 22 0.81 15.36 -4.37
CA SER A 22 1.96 16.27 -4.20
C SER A 22 2.87 15.73 -3.08
N GLN A 23 3.93 16.46 -2.74
CA GLN A 23 4.80 16.06 -1.64
C GLN A 23 3.98 15.83 -0.36
N ASP A 24 4.15 14.65 0.24
CA ASP A 24 3.48 14.20 1.47
C ASP A 24 1.95 14.14 1.42
N TYR A 25 1.33 14.30 0.25
CA TYR A 25 -0.12 14.30 0.09
C TYR A 25 -0.59 13.16 -0.81
N TYR A 26 -1.48 12.34 -0.27
CA TYR A 26 -1.95 11.12 -0.88
C TYR A 26 -3.46 11.12 -1.02
N ARG A 27 -3.93 10.42 -2.05
CA ARG A 27 -5.33 10.13 -2.28
C ARG A 27 -5.54 8.65 -2.50
N ILE A 28 -6.60 8.16 -1.88
CA ILE A 28 -7.17 6.85 -2.08
C ILE A 28 -8.55 7.03 -2.71
N SER A 29 -8.81 6.36 -3.83
CA SER A 29 -10.11 6.36 -4.50
C SER A 29 -10.74 4.97 -4.42
N CYS A 30 -11.99 4.89 -3.95
CA CYS A 30 -12.77 3.66 -3.88
C CYS A 30 -14.22 3.96 -4.26
N ALA A 31 -14.79 3.18 -5.19
CA ALA A 31 -16.18 3.34 -5.61
C ALA A 31 -17.16 3.15 -4.44
N GLU A 32 -16.84 2.26 -3.51
CA GLU A 32 -17.68 1.92 -2.37
C GLU A 32 -17.74 3.03 -1.31
N PHE A 33 -16.79 3.98 -1.31
CA PHE A 33 -16.87 5.17 -0.45
C PHE A 33 -18.13 6.01 -0.71
N ARG A 34 -18.73 5.90 -1.91
CA ARG A 34 -20.00 6.56 -2.24
C ARG A 34 -21.21 5.90 -1.58
N ARG A 35 -21.10 4.63 -1.21
CA ARG A 35 -22.18 3.79 -0.67
C ARG A 35 -22.05 3.57 0.84
N THR A 36 -20.82 3.64 1.34
CA THR A 36 -20.44 3.56 2.74
C THR A 36 -19.34 4.59 3.00
N GLU A 37 -19.62 5.58 3.84
CA GLU A 37 -18.65 6.64 4.13
C GLU A 37 -17.40 6.07 4.82
N PRO A 38 -16.19 6.45 4.38
CA PRO A 38 -14.95 6.05 5.03
C PRO A 38 -14.74 6.81 6.34
N THR A 39 -14.47 6.08 7.40
CA THR A 39 -14.23 6.55 8.77
C THR A 39 -13.08 5.76 9.38
N THR A 40 -12.54 6.22 10.51
CA THR A 40 -11.44 5.52 11.20
C THR A 40 -11.82 4.12 11.70
N HIS A 41 -13.10 3.75 11.70
CA HIS A 41 -13.57 2.43 12.13
C HIS A 41 -13.60 1.41 10.99
N ASN A 42 -13.76 1.87 9.76
CA ASN A 42 -13.97 1.01 8.60
C ASN A 42 -12.96 1.24 7.47
N LEU A 43 -12.07 2.24 7.60
CA LEU A 43 -10.91 2.46 6.74
C LEU A 43 -9.64 2.50 7.60
N VAL A 44 -8.77 1.52 7.39
CA VAL A 44 -7.45 1.43 8.01
C VAL A 44 -6.41 1.75 6.93
N ILE A 45 -5.53 2.71 7.21
CA ILE A 45 -4.42 3.07 6.30
C ILE A 45 -3.13 2.96 7.11
N ASN A 46 -2.24 2.07 6.69
CA ASN A 46 -0.96 1.83 7.33
C ASN A 46 0.18 2.11 6.36
N LEU A 47 1.20 2.81 6.85
CA LEU A 47 2.45 3.04 6.13
C LEU A 47 3.56 2.16 6.67
N TYR A 48 4.44 1.76 5.78
CA TYR A 48 5.63 1.00 6.09
C TYR A 48 6.82 1.67 5.41
N GLN A 49 7.85 1.98 6.20
CA GLN A 49 9.12 2.41 5.65
C GLN A 49 9.81 1.22 4.96
N TRP A 50 10.52 1.49 3.88
CA TRP A 50 11.36 0.48 3.23
C TRP A 50 12.29 -0.22 4.24
N GLY A 51 12.30 -1.56 4.23
CA GLY A 51 13.05 -2.39 5.17
C GLY A 51 12.44 -2.53 6.58
N SER A 52 11.33 -1.86 6.88
CA SER A 52 10.65 -1.94 8.18
C SER A 52 9.31 -2.68 8.09
N ALA A 53 9.07 -3.57 9.04
CA ALA A 53 7.75 -4.20 9.25
C ALA A 53 6.84 -3.38 10.16
N GLN A 54 7.35 -2.31 10.78
CA GLN A 54 6.58 -1.49 11.71
C GLN A 54 5.54 -0.65 10.95
N ALA A 55 4.26 -0.86 11.29
CA ALA A 55 3.17 -0.08 10.73
C ALA A 55 3.10 1.32 11.38
N LEU A 56 2.99 2.34 10.54
CA LEU A 56 2.71 3.72 10.91
C LEU A 56 1.28 4.07 10.50
N PRO A 57 0.31 4.04 11.43
CA PRO A 57 -1.09 4.23 11.09
C PRO A 57 -1.40 5.71 10.78
N ILE A 58 -2.17 5.93 9.73
CA ILE A 58 -2.78 7.24 9.44
C ILE A 58 -4.04 7.38 10.29
N LYS A 59 -4.01 8.36 11.19
CA LYS A 59 -5.12 8.68 12.10
C LYS A 59 -5.96 9.86 11.59
N ARG A 60 -5.37 10.71 10.74
CA ARG A 60 -6.02 11.90 10.17
C ARG A 60 -6.09 11.75 8.66
N PHE A 61 -7.32 11.62 8.18
CA PHE A 61 -7.68 11.62 6.77
C PHE A 61 -9.06 12.27 6.62
N TYR A 62 -9.35 12.70 5.40
CA TYR A 62 -10.55 13.47 5.10
C TYR A 62 -11.24 12.91 3.86
N ALA A 63 -12.56 12.82 3.91
CA ALA A 63 -13.35 12.59 2.72
C ALA A 63 -13.14 13.75 1.73
N GLY A 64 -12.78 13.42 0.50
CA GLY A 64 -12.56 14.36 -0.59
C GLY A 64 -13.77 14.46 -1.51
N ALA A 65 -13.53 14.58 -2.82
CA ALA A 65 -14.58 14.47 -3.83
C ALA A 65 -15.25 13.07 -3.77
N ALA A 66 -16.45 12.93 -4.34
CA ALA A 66 -17.25 11.71 -4.22
C ALA A 66 -16.49 10.44 -4.62
N GLY A 67 -16.15 9.61 -3.63
CA GLY A 67 -15.38 8.38 -3.81
C GLY A 67 -13.89 8.49 -3.45
N GLU A 68 -13.44 9.58 -2.82
CA GLU A 68 -12.04 9.81 -2.48
C GLU A 68 -11.84 10.03 -0.98
N VAL A 69 -10.71 9.55 -0.47
CA VAL A 69 -10.12 9.93 0.82
C VAL A 69 -8.75 10.54 0.56
N ARG A 70 -8.41 11.58 1.32
CA ARG A 70 -7.16 12.32 1.24
C ARG A 70 -6.49 12.35 2.61
N PHE A 71 -5.16 12.26 2.63
CA PHE A 71 -4.39 12.38 3.86
C PHE A 71 -3.01 12.96 3.60
N HIS A 72 -2.49 13.68 4.60
CA HIS A 72 -1.15 14.25 4.60
C HIS A 72 -0.26 13.49 5.60
N LEU A 73 0.98 13.17 5.21
CA LEU A 73 1.91 12.49 6.11
C LEU A 73 2.33 13.39 7.28
N ALA A 74 2.58 14.67 7.00
CA ALA A 74 2.98 15.65 8.00
C ALA A 74 1.92 15.83 9.11
N GLU A 75 0.63 15.83 8.76
CA GLU A 75 -0.46 15.91 9.74
C GLU A 75 -0.54 14.68 10.67
N ASN A 76 0.05 13.57 10.23
CA ASN A 76 0.18 12.33 10.98
C ASN A 76 1.57 12.18 11.64
N ASN A 77 2.40 13.23 11.62
CA ASN A 77 3.78 13.26 12.11
C ASN A 77 4.73 12.26 11.41
N ILE A 78 4.44 11.92 10.15
CA ILE A 78 5.22 10.99 9.35
C ILE A 78 6.05 11.79 8.33
N HIS A 79 7.37 11.59 8.33
CA HIS A 79 8.32 12.31 7.48
C HIS A 79 9.27 11.33 6.76
N ILE A 80 8.70 10.37 6.03
CA ILE A 80 9.42 9.34 5.28
C ILE A 80 9.01 9.36 3.82
N LYS A 81 9.98 9.20 2.91
CA LYS A 81 9.74 9.22 1.45
C LYS A 81 9.53 7.83 0.88
N GLU A 82 10.31 6.87 1.38
CA GLU A 82 10.33 5.46 0.95
C GLU A 82 9.18 4.65 1.56
N VAL A 83 7.96 5.00 1.19
CA VAL A 83 6.74 4.42 1.78
C VAL A 83 6.12 3.34 0.90
N ARG A 84 5.68 2.28 1.56
CA ARG A 84 4.60 1.38 1.13
C ARG A 84 3.36 1.73 1.93
N ILE A 85 2.24 1.98 1.26
CA ILE A 85 0.95 2.30 1.89
C ILE A 85 0.01 1.13 1.65
N VAL A 86 -0.58 0.60 2.71
CA VAL A 86 -1.62 -0.43 2.66
C VAL A 86 -2.90 0.18 3.16
N ALA A 87 -3.96 0.12 2.36
CA ALA A 87 -5.29 0.60 2.74
C ALA A 87 -6.26 -0.58 2.73
N GLU A 88 -7.02 -0.73 3.81
CA GLU A 88 -8.08 -1.73 3.96
C GLU A 88 -9.38 -1.03 4.33
N PHE A 89 -10.44 -1.30 3.57
CA PHE A 89 -11.76 -0.73 3.77
C PHE A 89 -12.80 -1.83 3.93
N THR A 90 -13.71 -1.69 4.90
CA THR A 90 -14.87 -2.56 5.07
C THR A 90 -16.16 -1.78 4.83
N ASP A 91 -16.98 -2.21 3.88
CA ASP A 91 -18.27 -1.57 3.63
C ASP A 91 -19.34 -1.98 4.67
N LYS A 92 -20.52 -1.34 4.60
CA LYS A 92 -21.65 -1.64 5.50
C LYS A 92 -22.26 -3.04 5.30
N GLU A 93 -21.98 -3.70 4.19
CA GLU A 93 -22.43 -5.06 3.88
C GLU A 93 -21.40 -6.11 4.37
N GLY A 94 -20.27 -5.66 4.91
CA GLY A 94 -19.17 -6.51 5.38
C GLY A 94 -18.19 -6.92 4.29
N GLY A 95 -18.26 -6.30 3.10
CA GLY A 95 -17.28 -6.47 2.03
C GLY A 95 -15.97 -5.78 2.38
N THR A 96 -14.85 -6.48 2.24
CA THR A 96 -13.50 -5.97 2.50
C THR A 96 -12.73 -5.70 1.21
N PHE A 97 -12.08 -4.55 1.12
CA PHE A 97 -11.33 -4.07 -0.04
C PHE A 97 -9.93 -3.65 0.39
N GLU A 98 -8.90 -4.09 -0.33
CA GLU A 98 -7.50 -3.81 -0.02
C GLU A 98 -6.76 -3.25 -1.25
N ASP A 99 -5.84 -2.31 -1.05
CA ASP A 99 -4.89 -1.87 -2.06
C ASP A 99 -3.56 -1.46 -1.45
N VAL A 100 -2.52 -1.54 -2.28
CA VAL A 100 -1.14 -1.29 -1.92
C VAL A 100 -0.51 -0.30 -2.90
N TYR A 101 0.01 0.80 -2.36
CA TYR A 101 0.80 1.76 -3.11
C TYR A 101 2.27 1.72 -2.69
N PHE A 102 3.15 1.86 -3.67
CA PHE A 102 4.58 2.05 -3.46
C PHE A 102 4.99 3.42 -3.98
N SER A 103 5.70 4.18 -3.15
CA SER A 103 6.37 5.41 -3.60
C SER A 103 7.45 5.08 -4.63
N GLU A 104 7.78 6.07 -5.46
CA GLU A 104 8.86 5.96 -6.44
C GLU A 104 10.19 5.66 -5.73
N GLU A 105 10.46 6.31 -4.60
CA GLU A 105 11.64 6.08 -3.77
C GLU A 105 11.71 4.63 -3.25
N PHE A 106 10.58 4.06 -2.82
CA PHE A 106 10.50 2.65 -2.41
C PHE A 106 10.81 1.70 -3.57
N GLN A 107 10.23 1.97 -4.74
CA GLN A 107 10.44 1.14 -5.93
C GLN A 107 11.89 1.21 -6.42
N ASN A 108 12.49 2.40 -6.44
CA ASN A 108 13.87 2.61 -6.88
C ASN A 108 14.84 1.87 -5.97
N LYS A 109 14.71 1.98 -4.63
CA LYS A 109 15.53 1.19 -3.70
C LYS A 109 15.41 -0.31 -3.89
N THR A 110 14.19 -0.78 -4.12
CA THR A 110 13.94 -2.21 -4.35
C THR A 110 14.63 -2.68 -5.63
N LYS A 111 14.58 -1.88 -6.71
CA LYS A 111 15.28 -2.17 -7.97
C LYS A 111 16.80 -2.14 -7.82
N GLU A 112 17.35 -1.13 -7.14
CA GLU A 112 18.79 -1.00 -6.91
C GLU A 112 19.37 -2.24 -6.21
N ILE A 113 18.70 -2.74 -5.17
CA ILE A 113 19.16 -3.92 -4.43
C ILE A 113 19.02 -5.19 -5.27
N GLN A 114 17.96 -5.32 -6.07
CA GLN A 114 17.80 -6.43 -7.00
C GLN A 114 18.92 -6.44 -8.04
N GLN A 115 19.28 -5.29 -8.58
CA GLN A 115 20.39 -5.14 -9.54
C GLN A 115 21.74 -5.45 -8.88
N GLN A 116 21.98 -4.98 -7.66
CA GLN A 116 23.19 -5.31 -6.91
C GLN A 116 23.30 -6.82 -6.64
N ALA A 117 22.21 -7.45 -6.22
CA ALA A 117 22.17 -8.90 -5.98
C ALA A 117 22.42 -9.69 -7.27
N GLN A 118 21.85 -9.25 -8.39
CA GLN A 118 22.08 -9.85 -9.70
C GLN A 118 23.54 -9.71 -10.14
N ALA A 119 24.13 -8.51 -10.01
CA ALA A 119 25.53 -8.27 -10.36
C ALA A 119 26.49 -9.12 -9.51
N VAL A 120 26.21 -9.30 -8.21
CA VAL A 120 26.99 -10.19 -7.34
C VAL A 120 26.89 -11.65 -7.80
N MET A 121 25.70 -12.09 -8.21
CA MET A 121 25.49 -13.45 -8.71
C MET A 121 26.23 -13.68 -10.03
N GLU A 122 26.14 -12.74 -10.98
CA GLU A 122 26.85 -12.82 -12.26
C GLU A 122 28.37 -12.85 -12.08
N LYS A 123 28.92 -12.02 -11.18
CA LYS A 123 30.36 -12.04 -10.87
C LYS A 123 30.80 -13.36 -10.24
N ALA A 124 30.00 -13.92 -9.33
CA ALA A 124 30.29 -15.22 -8.72
C ALA A 124 30.26 -16.37 -9.75
N ILE A 125 29.41 -16.25 -10.78
CA ILE A 125 29.39 -17.18 -11.91
C ILE A 125 30.67 -17.03 -12.74
N GLU A 126 31.04 -15.81 -13.16
CA GLU A 126 32.27 -15.58 -13.94
C GLU A 126 33.54 -16.07 -13.21
N GLU A 127 33.67 -15.78 -11.92
CA GLU A 127 34.80 -16.23 -11.10
C GLU A 127 34.80 -17.77 -10.91
N GLY A 128 33.62 -18.40 -10.80
CA GLY A 128 33.48 -19.86 -10.71
C GLY A 128 33.79 -20.64 -12.01
N TYR A 129 33.84 -19.95 -13.16
CA TYR A 129 34.24 -20.52 -14.45
C TYR A 129 35.70 -20.22 -14.83
N SER A 130 36.49 -19.67 -13.89
CA SER A 130 37.90 -19.28 -14.10
C SER A 130 38.92 -20.36 -13.66
N GLU A 131 38.60 -21.66 -13.81
CA GLU A 131 39.55 -22.78 -13.61
C GLU A 131 40.00 -23.42 -14.93
#